data_AF-A0A2S7DQX0-F1
#
_entry.id   AF-A0A2S7DQX0-F1
#
_cell.length_a   1.000
_cell.length_b   1.000
_cell.length_c   1.000
_cell.angle_alpha   90.00
_cell.angle_beta   90.00
_cell.angle_gamma   90.00
#
_symmetry.space_group_name_H-M   'P 1'
#
loop_
_entity.id
_entity.type
_entity.pdbx_description
1 polymer ?
#
loop_
_entity_poly.entity_id
_entity_poly.type
_entity_poly.pdbx_seq_one_letter_code
_entity_poly.pdbx_strand_id
1 'polypeptide(L)'
;VAEYTRQPAHRLTLTILLKTFQRLGYSPVLDEVPPAVMRHIRSALKLRVQVKPANLANALRYRYYRRIRQFLQVRAYSDGGLKIAARAVYEAAAVM
;
A
#
# COMPACT_ATOMS: atom_id res chain seq x y z
N VAL A 1 2.26 -11.82 3.52
CA VAL A 1 1.53 -10.63 4.04
C VAL A 1 0.05 -10.88 4.30
N ALA A 2 -0.65 -11.66 3.46
CA ALA A 2 -2.07 -12.00 3.66
C ALA A 2 -2.38 -12.91 4.88
N GLU A 3 -1.38 -13.62 5.43
CA GLU A 3 -1.55 -14.52 6.58
C GLU A 3 -1.68 -13.84 7.94
N TYR A 4 -1.22 -12.59 8.11
CA TYR A 4 -1.16 -11.93 9.42
C TYR A 4 -2.50 -11.34 9.88
N THR A 5 -3.59 -11.66 9.20
CA THR A 5 -4.86 -10.98 9.41
C THR A 5 -5.97 -12.01 9.34
N ARG A 6 -6.26 -12.62 10.50
CA ARG A 6 -7.25 -13.71 10.61
C ARG A 6 -8.68 -13.26 10.29
N GLN A 7 -8.98 -11.96 10.43
CA GLN A 7 -10.30 -11.40 10.17
C GLN A 7 -10.47 -10.92 8.72
N PRO A 8 -11.57 -11.30 8.04
CA PRO A 8 -11.78 -11.01 6.61
C PRO A 8 -11.87 -9.50 6.30
N ALA A 9 -12.45 -8.71 7.20
CA ALA A 9 -12.54 -7.25 7.07
C ALA A 9 -11.16 -6.58 7.01
N HIS A 10 -10.24 -7.04 7.87
CA HIS A 10 -8.89 -6.50 7.90
C HIS A 10 -8.05 -6.98 6.70
N ARG A 11 -8.25 -8.21 6.19
CA ARG A 11 -7.62 -8.68 4.95
C ARG A 11 -8.02 -7.82 3.76
N LEU A 12 -9.31 -7.49 3.68
CA LEU A 12 -9.84 -6.59 2.66
C LEU A 12 -9.17 -5.21 2.76
N THR A 13 -9.17 -4.59 3.95
CA THR A 13 -8.54 -3.27 4.15
C THR A 13 -7.05 -3.28 3.79
N LEU A 14 -6.28 -4.26 4.27
CA LEU A 14 -4.85 -4.34 4.00
C LEU A 14 -4.58 -4.49 2.49
N THR A 15 -5.39 -5.27 1.79
CA THR A 15 -5.25 -5.49 0.35
C THR A 15 -5.62 -4.25 -0.45
N ILE A 16 -6.67 -3.53 -0.06
CA ILE A 16 -7.02 -2.23 -0.66
C ILE A 16 -5.84 -1.27 -0.53
N LEU A 17 -5.32 -1.08 0.69
CA LEU A 17 -4.19 -0.19 0.95
C LEU A 17 -2.92 -0.58 0.19
N LEU A 18 -2.66 -1.88 0.05
CA LEU A 18 -1.54 -2.38 -0.74
C LEU A 18 -1.70 -2.04 -2.22
N LYS A 19 -2.88 -2.32 -2.79
CA LYS A 19 -3.14 -2.12 -4.22
C LYS A 19 -3.19 -0.65 -4.61
N THR A 20 -3.75 0.20 -3.77
CA THR A 20 -3.72 1.66 -4.00
C THR A 20 -2.30 2.20 -3.91
N PHE A 21 -1.51 1.75 -2.92
CA PHE A 21 -0.11 2.14 -2.80
C PHE A 21 0.72 1.73 -4.03
N GLN A 22 0.53 0.51 -4.55
CA GLN A 22 1.23 0.05 -5.75
C GLN A 22 0.92 0.90 -7.00
N ARG A 23 -0.28 1.50 -7.08
CA ARG A 23 -0.70 2.29 -8.25
C ARG A 23 -0.42 3.79 -8.10
N LEU A 24 -0.58 4.34 -6.91
CA LEU A 24 -0.51 5.77 -6.63
C LEU A 24 0.80 6.19 -5.94
N GLY A 25 1.53 5.25 -5.34
CA GLY A 25 2.70 5.55 -4.50
C GLY A 25 2.36 6.01 -3.07
N TYR A 26 1.07 6.18 -2.75
CA TYR A 26 0.59 6.52 -1.41
C TYR A 26 -0.68 5.74 -1.05
N SER A 27 -1.02 5.70 0.24
CA SER A 27 -2.26 5.08 0.73
C SER A 27 -3.35 6.13 0.94
N PRO A 28 -4.41 6.18 0.11
CA PRO A 28 -5.52 7.10 0.24
C PRO A 28 -6.42 6.74 1.42
N VAL A 29 -7.37 7.64 1.74
CA VAL A 29 -8.46 7.33 2.67
C VAL A 29 -9.35 6.26 2.04
N LEU A 30 -9.86 5.32 2.83
CA LEU A 30 -10.66 4.21 2.30
C LEU A 30 -11.93 4.67 1.57
N ASP A 31 -12.51 5.79 2.00
CA ASP A 31 -13.72 6.36 1.41
C ASP A 31 -13.47 7.01 0.04
N GLU A 32 -12.22 7.37 -0.27
CA GLU A 32 -11.81 7.89 -1.59
C GLU A 32 -11.62 6.76 -2.61
N VAL A 33 -11.54 5.50 -2.16
CA VAL A 33 -11.35 4.37 -3.06
C VAL A 33 -12.66 4.10 -3.81
N PRO A 34 -12.66 4.05 -5.16
CA PRO A 34 -13.88 3.81 -5.90
C PRO A 34 -14.56 2.49 -5.51
N PRO A 35 -15.90 2.45 -5.34
CA PRO A 35 -16.62 1.23 -4.97
C PRO A 35 -16.37 0.05 -5.92
N ALA A 36 -16.14 0.31 -7.21
CA ALA A 36 -15.78 -0.71 -8.19
C ALA A 36 -14.46 -1.41 -7.85
N VAL A 37 -13.45 -0.67 -7.38
CA VAL A 37 -12.15 -1.21 -6.95
C VAL A 37 -12.32 -2.03 -5.68
N MET A 38 -13.07 -1.52 -4.70
CA MET A 38 -13.38 -2.27 -3.47
C MET A 38 -14.09 -3.59 -3.77
N ARG A 39 -15.05 -3.59 -4.71
CA ARG A 39 -15.78 -4.77 -5.14
C ARG A 39 -14.85 -5.76 -5.83
N HIS A 40 -14.04 -5.30 -6.78
CA HIS A 40 -13.08 -6.14 -7.49
C HIS A 40 -12.11 -6.84 -6.52
N ILE A 41 -11.51 -6.11 -5.59
CA ILE A 41 -10.58 -6.67 -4.59
C ILE A 41 -11.27 -7.69 -3.68
N ARG A 42 -12.51 -7.41 -3.25
CA ARG A 42 -13.30 -8.35 -2.44
C ARG A 42 -13.58 -9.66 -3.16
N SER A 43 -13.98 -9.57 -4.44
CA SER A 43 -14.19 -10.73 -5.30
C SER A 43 -12.89 -11.52 -5.50
N ALA A 44 -11.77 -10.84 -5.74
CA ALA A 44 -10.45 -11.48 -5.87
C ALA A 44 -10.02 -12.21 -4.59
N LEU A 45 -10.38 -11.68 -3.41
CA LEU A 45 -10.12 -12.33 -2.12
C LEU A 45 -11.14 -13.43 -1.75
N LYS A 46 -12.13 -13.70 -2.63
CA LYS A 46 -13.22 -14.66 -2.38
C LYS A 46 -13.99 -14.38 -1.08
N LEU A 47 -14.15 -13.10 -0.74
CA LEU A 47 -14.87 -12.67 0.47
C LEU A 47 -16.37 -12.47 0.18
N ARG A 48 -17.21 -12.75 1.18
CA ARG A 48 -18.66 -12.48 1.09
C ARG A 48 -18.93 -11.00 0.88
N VAL A 49 -20.01 -10.68 0.18
CA VAL A 49 -20.41 -9.29 -0.12
C VAL A 49 -20.64 -8.48 1.16
N GLN A 50 -21.07 -9.09 2.27
CA GLN A 50 -21.27 -8.39 3.54
C GLN A 50 -19.97 -7.93 4.21
N VAL A 51 -18.81 -8.48 3.82
CA VAL A 51 -17.52 -8.14 4.46
C VAL A 51 -17.10 -6.73 4.05
N LYS A 52 -17.30 -5.75 4.93
CA LYS A 52 -16.82 -4.38 4.73
C LYS A 52 -15.35 -4.24 5.15
N PRO A 53 -14.61 -3.26 4.61
CA PRO A 53 -13.30 -2.89 5.14
C PRO A 53 -13.38 -2.62 6.65
N ALA A 54 -12.41 -3.11 7.40
CA ALA A 54 -12.30 -2.82 8.83
C ALA A 54 -12.05 -1.32 9.06
N ASN A 55 -12.76 -0.75 10.03
CA ASN A 55 -12.45 0.59 10.55
C ASN A 55 -11.14 0.49 11.37
N LEU A 56 -10.09 1.18 10.91
CA LEU A 56 -8.77 1.10 11.54
C LEU A 56 -8.56 2.26 12.50
N ALA A 57 -8.28 1.93 13.76
CA ALA A 57 -7.65 2.86 14.69
C ALA A 57 -6.29 3.34 14.15
N ASN A 58 -5.90 4.57 14.51
CA ASN A 58 -4.69 5.21 13.99
C ASN A 58 -3.42 4.35 14.16
N ALA A 59 -3.20 3.77 15.34
CA ALA A 59 -2.05 2.92 15.62
C ALA A 59 -1.97 1.70 14.67
N LEU A 60 -3.11 1.06 14.38
CA LEU A 60 -3.16 -0.10 13.49
C LEU A 60 -2.94 0.31 12.03
N ARG A 61 -3.45 1.48 11.62
CA ARG A 61 -3.23 2.05 10.29
C ARG A 61 -1.74 2.27 10.02
N TYR A 62 -1.00 2.88 10.95
CA TYR A 62 0.44 3.04 10.83
C TYR A 62 1.20 1.71 10.74
N ARG A 63 0.77 0.68 11.47
CA ARG A 63 1.35 -0.68 11.35
C ARG A 63 1.14 -1.26 9.95
N TYR A 64 -0.02 -1.03 9.34
CA TYR A 64 -0.29 -1.50 7.97
C TYR A 64 0.60 -0.78 6.97
N TYR A 65 0.72 0.55 7.07
CA TYR A 65 1.60 1.33 6.20
C TYR A 65 3.06 0.88 6.31
N ARG A 66 3.55 0.63 7.53
CA ARG A 66 4.90 0.11 7.74
C ARG A 66 5.09 -1.24 7.07
N ARG A 67 4.14 -2.17 7.24
CA ARG A 67 4.21 -3.50 6.60
C ARG A 67 4.15 -3.43 5.07
N ILE A 68 3.32 -2.55 4.51
CA ILE A 68 3.23 -2.34 3.06
C ILE A 68 4.56 -1.80 2.52
N ARG A 69 5.12 -0.75 3.14
CA ARG A 69 6.42 -0.20 2.73
C ARG A 69 7.53 -1.24 2.84
N GLN A 70 7.57 -2.01 3.92
CA GLN A 70 8.54 -3.09 4.10
C GLN A 70 8.39 -4.18 3.02
N PHE A 71 7.16 -4.58 2.71
CA PHE A 71 6.88 -5.58 1.68
C PHE A 71 7.25 -5.10 0.27
N LEU A 72 7.01 -3.83 -0.04
CA LEU A 72 7.36 -3.20 -1.31
C LEU A 72 8.82 -2.69 -1.36
N GLN A 73 9.60 -2.90 -0.29
CA GLN A 73 10.97 -2.40 -0.12
C GLN A 73 11.10 -0.88 -0.34
N VAL A 74 10.06 -0.13 0.02
CA VAL A 74 10.04 1.33 -0.07
C VAL A 74 10.76 1.90 1.14
N ARG A 75 11.85 2.64 0.86
CA ARG A 75 12.65 3.35 1.86
C ARG A 75 12.25 4.82 1.91
N ALA A 76 12.48 5.44 3.06
CA ALA A 76 12.31 6.88 3.20
C ALA A 76 13.35 7.60 2.33
N TYR A 77 12.98 8.73 1.73
CA TYR A 77 13.94 9.50 0.93
C TYR A 77 15.14 9.99 1.76
N SER A 78 14.92 10.28 3.05
CA SER A 78 15.98 10.62 4.01
C SER A 78 17.01 9.48 4.22
N ASP A 79 16.65 8.24 3.89
CA ASP A 79 17.52 7.07 3.99
C ASP A 79 18.35 6.88 2.70
N GLY A 80 19.14 7.91 2.37
CA GLY A 80 20.07 7.88 1.24
C GLY A 80 19.47 8.15 -0.15
N GLY A 81 18.21 8.60 -0.22
CA GLY A 81 17.53 8.93 -1.48
C GLY A 81 18.26 10.00 -2.29
N LEU A 82 18.78 11.05 -1.63
CA LEU A 82 19.54 12.11 -2.29
C LEU A 82 20.80 11.57 -2.98
N LYS A 83 21.53 10.65 -2.33
CA LYS A 83 22.74 10.05 -2.90
C LYS A 83 22.43 9.25 -4.16
N ILE A 84 21.32 8.50 -4.14
CA ILE A 84 20.86 7.71 -5.31
C ILE A 84 20.44 8.65 -6.44
N ALA A 85 19.66 9.68 -6.13
CA ALA A 85 19.21 10.66 -7.12
C ALA A 85 20.39 11.40 -7.78
N ALA A 86 21.33 11.92 -6.97
CA ALA A 86 22.52 12.61 -7.47
C ALA A 86 23.36 11.71 -8.39
N ARG A 87 23.55 10.44 -7.99
CA ARG A 87 24.26 9.46 -8.81
C ARG A 87 23.57 9.22 -10.15
N ALA A 88 22.25 9.00 -10.14
CA ALA A 88 21.49 8.77 -11.36
C ALA A 88 21.54 9.97 -12.32
N VAL A 89 21.47 11.20 -11.79
CA VAL A 89 21.62 12.43 -12.58
C VAL A 89 23.01 12.52 -13.21
N TYR A 90 24.06 12.23 -12.44
CA TYR A 90 25.44 12.25 -12.94
C TYR A 90 25.67 11.19 -14.03
N GLU A 91 25.21 9.95 -13.82
CA GLU A 91 25.30 8.88 -14.81
C GLU A 91 24.53 9.23 -16.10
N ALA A 92 23.34 9.82 -16.00
CA ALA A 92 22.56 10.24 -17.17
C ALA A 92 23.25 11.38 -17.95
N ALA A 93 23.84 12.35 -17.25
CA ALA A 93 24.57 13.44 -17.87
C ALA A 93 25.87 13.00 -18.56
N ALA A 94 26.51 11.93 -18.08
CA ALA A 94 27.75 11.39 -18.64
C ALA A 94 27.57 10.53 -19.91
N VAL A 95 26.33 10.18 -20.27
CA VAL A 95 26.00 9.40 -21.48
C VAL A 95 25.58 10.30 -22.66
N MET A 96 25.46 11.62 -22.44
CA MET A 96 25.29 12.63 -23.50
C MET A 96 26.65 13.04 -24.08
#